data_AF-A0A510IZK3-F1
#
_entry.id   AF-A0A510IZK3-F1
#
_cell.length_a   1.000
_cell.length_b   1.000
_cell.length_c   1.000
_cell.angle_alpha   90.00
_cell.angle_beta   90.00
_cell.angle_gamma   90.00
#
_symmetry.space_group_name_H-M   'P 1'
#
loop_
_entity.id
_entity.type
_entity.pdbx_description
1 polymer ?
#
loop_
_entity_poly.entity_id
_entity_poly.type
_entity_poly.pdbx_seq_one_letter_code
_entity_poly.pdbx_strand_id
1 'polypeptide(L)'
;MIQVISNPSSFNGEEILVRGYLRIRNESRALFLSKSLAEGRLTENSIWVQESEKTVYGGSIGQDTDSTLELEKYDRKYVMVRGIFDAGDRGHGGAFSGTIHAKKVANMLETLASKQSRANGDRQVQE
;
A
#
# COMPACT_ATOMS: atom_id res chain seq x y z
N MET A 1 -6.28 -1.44 -7.32
CA MET A 1 -6.51 -2.48 -6.30
C MET A 1 -7.46 -3.54 -6.79
N ILE A 2 -8.68 -3.21 -7.26
CA ILE A 2 -9.59 -4.20 -7.89
C ILE A 2 -8.88 -4.99 -8.98
N GLN A 3 -8.19 -4.32 -9.92
CA GLN A 3 -7.45 -4.99 -10.99
C GLN A 3 -6.37 -5.97 -10.48
N VAL A 4 -5.71 -5.63 -9.37
CA VAL A 4 -4.65 -6.45 -8.77
C VAL A 4 -5.24 -7.70 -8.11
N ILE A 5 -6.37 -7.55 -7.41
CA ILE A 5 -7.11 -8.68 -6.80
C ILE A 5 -7.71 -9.59 -7.88
N SER A 6 -8.29 -9.02 -8.93
CA SER A 6 -8.97 -9.79 -10.00
C SER A 6 -8.00 -10.48 -10.96
N ASN A 7 -6.75 -10.01 -11.05
CA ASN A 7 -5.74 -10.60 -11.92
C ASN A 7 -4.32 -10.49 -11.31
N PRO A 8 -4.05 -11.18 -10.18
CA PRO A 8 -2.79 -11.02 -9.43
C PRO A 8 -1.56 -11.34 -10.27
N SER A 9 -1.63 -12.37 -11.11
CA SER A 9 -0.52 -12.83 -11.95
C SER A 9 0.00 -11.78 -12.93
N SER A 10 -0.87 -10.87 -13.40
CA SER A 10 -0.46 -9.80 -14.33
C SER A 10 0.31 -8.66 -13.66
N PHE A 11 0.38 -8.65 -12.32
CA PHE A 11 1.11 -7.66 -11.54
C PHE A 11 2.25 -8.30 -10.74
N ASN A 12 2.51 -9.59 -10.92
CA ASN A 12 3.53 -10.30 -10.16
C ASN A 12 4.94 -9.78 -10.49
N GLY A 13 5.69 -9.37 -9.46
CA GLY A 13 7.00 -8.75 -9.58
C GLY A 13 6.98 -7.27 -10.02
N GLU A 14 5.80 -6.72 -10.34
CA GLU A 14 5.66 -5.34 -10.79
C GLU A 14 5.67 -4.37 -9.61
N GLU A 15 6.20 -3.17 -9.85
CA GLU A 15 6.04 -2.06 -8.91
C GLU A 15 4.70 -1.38 -9.12
N ILE A 16 3.79 -1.52 -8.16
CA ILE A 16 2.43 -1.01 -8.26
C ILE A 16 2.13 0.07 -7.24
N LEU A 17 1.10 0.87 -7.54
CA LEU A 17 0.49 1.83 -6.63
C LEU A 17 -0.96 1.44 -6.39
N VAL A 18 -1.28 1.04 -5.17
CA VAL A 18 -2.62 0.63 -4.77
C VAL A 18 -3.18 1.56 -3.70
N ARG A 19 -4.51 1.66 -3.67
CA ARG A 19 -5.25 2.46 -2.71
C ARG A 19 -6.22 1.55 -1.98
N GLY A 20 -6.33 1.72 -0.67
CA GLY A 20 -7.26 0.94 0.14
C GLY A 20 -7.29 1.40 1.59
N TYR A 21 -8.09 0.71 2.39
CA TYR A 21 -8.20 0.89 3.82
C TYR A 21 -7.21 -0.03 4.54
N LEU A 22 -6.19 0.55 5.17
CA LEU A 22 -5.21 -0.22 5.92
C LEU A 22 -5.78 -0.60 7.28
N ARG A 23 -5.70 -1.88 7.62
CA ARG A 23 -6.03 -2.38 8.94
C ARG A 23 -4.90 -3.26 9.46
N ILE A 24 -4.46 -2.95 10.66
CA ILE A 24 -3.46 -3.73 11.40
C ILE A 24 -4.13 -4.35 12.62
N ARG A 25 -3.93 -5.66 12.80
CA ARG A 25 -4.35 -6.41 13.99
C ARG A 25 -3.33 -7.49 14.29
N ASN A 26 -2.73 -7.43 15.47
CA ASN A 26 -1.65 -8.34 15.89
C ASN A 26 -0.54 -8.34 14.82
N GLU A 27 -0.25 -9.49 14.21
CA GLU A 27 0.74 -9.66 13.14
C GLU A 27 0.14 -9.47 11.73
N SER A 28 -1.18 -9.27 11.63
CA SER A 28 -1.87 -9.11 10.36
C SER A 28 -1.94 -7.67 9.90
N ARG A 29 -1.35 -7.40 8.74
CA ARG A 29 -1.32 -6.10 8.07
C ARG A 29 -1.97 -6.25 6.70
N ALA A 30 -3.17 -5.72 6.55
CA ALA A 30 -3.95 -5.93 5.33
C ALA A 30 -4.53 -4.62 4.79
N LEU A 31 -4.41 -4.45 3.48
CA LEU A 31 -5.03 -3.39 2.73
C LEU A 31 -6.33 -3.92 2.13
N PHE A 32 -7.47 -3.38 2.57
CA PHE A 32 -8.81 -3.75 2.11
C PHE A 32 -9.34 -2.76 1.08
N LEU A 33 -10.24 -3.21 0.19
CA LEU A 33 -10.90 -2.30 -0.77
C LEU A 33 -11.74 -1.22 -0.08
N SER A 34 -12.31 -1.52 1.09
CA SER A 34 -13.10 -0.58 1.89
C SER A 34 -13.05 -0.89 3.38
N LYS A 35 -13.45 0.08 4.20
CA LYS A 35 -13.61 -0.09 5.66
C LYS A 35 -14.59 -1.22 6.01
N SER A 36 -15.72 -1.32 5.30
CA SER A 36 -16.75 -2.35 5.55
C SER A 36 -16.20 -3.76 5.33
N LEU A 37 -15.36 -3.97 4.30
CA LEU A 37 -14.72 -5.26 4.07
C LEU A 37 -13.67 -5.60 5.14
N ALA A 38 -12.98 -4.59 5.67
CA ALA A 38 -12.06 -4.77 6.80
C ALA A 38 -12.80 -5.16 8.10
N GLU A 39 -13.98 -4.61 8.32
CA GLU A 39 -14.85 -4.97 9.46
C GLU A 39 -15.41 -6.39 9.32
N GLY A 40 -15.82 -6.78 8.11
CA GLY A 40 -16.26 -8.13 7.76
C GLY A 40 -15.14 -9.16 7.68
N ARG A 41 -13.86 -8.75 7.76
CA ARG A 41 -12.67 -9.61 7.66
C ARG A 41 -12.61 -10.46 6.38
N LEU A 42 -13.09 -9.92 5.26
CA LEU A 42 -13.06 -10.61 3.97
C LEU A 42 -11.66 -10.48 3.35
N THR A 43 -10.74 -11.37 3.75
CA THR A 43 -9.31 -11.32 3.38
C THR A 43 -9.03 -11.70 1.93
N GLU A 44 -9.91 -12.46 1.30
CA GLU A 44 -9.81 -12.80 -0.13
C GLU A 44 -9.78 -11.54 -1.02
N ASN A 45 -10.41 -10.45 -0.56
CA ASN A 45 -10.49 -9.15 -1.23
C ASN A 45 -9.51 -8.13 -0.66
N SER A 46 -8.43 -8.59 -0.03
CA SER A 46 -7.36 -7.75 0.48
C SER A 46 -5.99 -8.22 0.06
N ILE A 47 -5.04 -7.29 0.17
CA ILE A 47 -3.62 -7.50 -0.12
C ILE A 47 -2.88 -7.44 1.21
N TRP A 48 -2.01 -8.40 1.46
CA TRP A 48 -1.13 -8.38 2.62
C TRP A 48 -0.08 -7.28 2.44
N VAL A 49 0.18 -6.49 3.48
CA VAL A 49 1.15 -5.39 3.43
C VAL A 49 2.34 -5.77 4.29
N GLN A 50 3.47 -5.99 3.62
CA GLN A 50 4.74 -6.23 4.27
C GLN A 50 5.64 -5.02 4.08
N GLU A 51 6.33 -4.60 5.14
CA GLU A 51 7.40 -3.62 4.99
C GLU A 51 8.51 -4.28 4.17
N SER A 52 9.05 -3.58 3.17
CA SER A 52 10.22 -4.11 2.48
C SER A 52 11.36 -4.17 3.48
N GLU A 53 11.65 -5.35 4.02
CA GLU A 53 12.96 -5.60 4.63
C GLU A 53 14.00 -5.37 3.53
N LYS A 54 15.12 -4.79 3.92
CA LYS A 54 16.21 -4.34 3.05
C LYS A 54 16.95 -5.52 2.41
N THR A 55 16.26 -6.40 1.70
CA THR A 55 16.87 -7.52 0.97
C THR A 55 16.02 -7.86 -0.24
N VAL A 56 16.12 -7.03 -1.28
CA VAL A 56 15.73 -7.47 -2.63
C VAL A 56 16.86 -8.38 -3.13
N TYR A 57 16.52 -9.64 -3.39
CA TYR A 57 17.36 -10.58 -4.13
C TYR A 57 17.93 -9.89 -5.38
N GLY A 58 19.26 -9.79 -5.48
CA GLY A 58 19.97 -9.64 -6.75
C GLY A 58 19.98 -8.27 -7.43
N GLY A 59 19.84 -7.15 -6.71
CA GLY A 59 20.06 -5.83 -7.33
C GLY A 59 20.13 -4.70 -6.31
N SER A 60 21.30 -4.06 -6.22
CA SER A 60 21.55 -2.90 -5.38
C SER A 60 20.50 -1.80 -5.57
N ILE A 61 19.56 -1.69 -4.64
CA ILE A 61 18.80 -0.47 -4.41
C ILE A 61 19.50 0.26 -3.25
N GLY A 62 19.86 1.53 -3.52
CA GLY A 62 20.76 2.35 -2.72
C GLY A 62 20.51 2.34 -1.21
N GLN A 63 21.63 2.42 -0.49
CA GLN A 63 21.71 2.66 0.95
C GLN A 63 21.19 4.06 1.30
N ASP A 64 19.89 4.31 1.22
CA ASP A 64 19.31 5.55 1.75
C ASP A 64 17.90 5.25 2.24
N THR A 65 17.77 4.84 3.50
CA THR A 65 16.67 5.21 4.41
C THR A 65 16.72 4.30 5.63
N ASP A 66 17.17 4.88 6.74
CA ASP A 66 16.87 4.48 8.10
C ASP A 66 15.38 4.81 8.38
N SER A 67 14.47 4.08 7.74
CA SER A 67 13.04 4.35 7.82
C SER A 67 12.28 3.04 7.78
N THR A 68 12.20 2.37 8.93
CA THR A 68 11.11 1.44 9.21
C THR A 68 9.82 2.18 8.84
N LEU A 69 9.05 1.62 7.90
CA LEU A 69 7.77 2.23 7.54
C LEU A 69 6.91 2.15 8.79
N GLU A 70 6.62 3.26 9.45
CA GLU A 70 5.76 3.25 10.65
C GLU A 70 4.30 2.94 10.27
N LEU A 71 4.01 1.72 9.79
CA LEU A 71 2.70 1.34 9.26
C LEU A 71 1.59 1.52 10.30
N GLU A 72 1.91 1.38 11.58
CA GLU A 72 1.00 1.59 12.72
C GLU A 72 0.35 2.98 12.71
N LYS A 73 1.05 4.03 12.25
CA LYS A 73 0.46 5.38 12.17
C LYS A 73 -0.65 5.49 11.14
N TYR A 74 -0.74 4.51 10.24
CA TYR A 74 -1.73 4.41 9.19
C TYR A 74 -2.83 3.39 9.48
N ASP A 75 -2.83 2.71 10.65
CA ASP A 75 -3.92 1.81 11.03
C ASP A 75 -5.27 2.53 10.99
N ARG A 76 -6.27 1.85 10.44
CA ARG A 76 -7.65 2.33 10.25
C ARG A 76 -7.80 3.56 9.35
N LYS A 77 -6.85 3.80 8.44
CA LYS A 77 -6.90 4.92 7.50
C LYS A 77 -6.95 4.45 6.04
N TYR A 78 -7.49 5.31 5.18
CA TYR A 78 -7.33 5.15 3.74
C TYR A 78 -5.94 5.63 3.32
N VAL A 79 -5.20 4.74 2.66
CA VAL A 79 -3.82 4.98 2.27
C VAL A 79 -3.58 4.70 0.80
N MET A 80 -2.46 5.24 0.32
CA MET A 80 -1.83 4.82 -0.92
C MET A 80 -0.54 4.07 -0.58
N VAL A 81 -0.37 2.86 -1.10
CA VAL A 81 0.81 2.02 -0.91
C VAL A 81 1.50 1.83 -2.26
N ARG A 82 2.78 2.17 -2.32
CA ARG A 82 3.66 1.90 -3.45
C ARG A 82 4.64 0.80 -3.06
N GLY A 83 4.79 -0.23 -3.88
CA GLY A 83 5.63 -1.38 -3.56
C GLY A 83 5.69 -2.42 -4.67
N ILE A 84 6.52 -3.45 -4.48
CA ILE A 84 6.56 -4.62 -5.36
C ILE A 84 5.46 -5.59 -4.95
N PHE A 85 4.67 -6.05 -5.90
CA PHE A 85 3.61 -7.04 -5.64
C PHE A 85 4.09 -8.45 -5.93
N ASP A 86 3.86 -9.36 -4.99
CA ASP A 86 4.10 -10.79 -5.12
C ASP A 86 2.74 -11.51 -5.07
N ALA A 87 2.38 -12.15 -6.19
CA ALA A 87 1.13 -12.92 -6.30
C ALA A 87 1.25 -14.33 -5.72
N GLY A 88 2.48 -14.84 -5.55
CA GLY A 88 2.79 -16.15 -4.99
C GLY A 88 2.84 -16.14 -3.46
N ASP A 89 3.32 -15.04 -2.87
CA ASP A 89 3.19 -14.80 -1.43
C ASP A 89 1.80 -14.26 -1.10
N ARG A 90 1.01 -15.06 -0.39
CA ARG A 90 -0.37 -14.75 -0.02
C ARG A 90 -0.50 -14.41 1.48
N GLY A 91 0.59 -13.99 2.12
CA GLY A 91 0.64 -13.61 3.53
C GLY A 91 0.34 -14.77 4.49
N HIS A 92 0.15 -14.43 5.77
CA HIS A 92 -0.05 -15.43 6.82
C HIS A 92 -1.28 -16.33 6.53
N GLY A 93 -1.06 -17.63 6.35
CA GLY A 93 -2.09 -18.62 6.08
C GLY A 93 -2.65 -18.63 4.65
N GLY A 94 -2.04 -17.90 3.70
CA GLY A 94 -2.45 -17.91 2.29
C GLY A 94 -3.80 -17.25 1.99
N ALA A 95 -4.30 -16.44 2.92
CA ALA A 95 -5.66 -15.92 2.94
C ALA A 95 -5.88 -14.65 2.10
N PHE A 96 -4.82 -14.08 1.51
CA PHE A 96 -4.83 -12.81 0.80
C PHE A 96 -4.64 -13.00 -0.72
N SER A 97 -4.98 -11.99 -1.52
CA SER A 97 -4.77 -12.03 -2.98
C SER A 97 -3.30 -11.97 -3.41
N GLY A 98 -2.41 -11.63 -2.49
CA GLY A 98 -0.97 -11.47 -2.69
C GLY A 98 -0.38 -10.57 -1.60
N THR A 99 0.93 -10.36 -1.64
CA THR A 99 1.68 -9.48 -0.75
C THR A 99 2.19 -8.28 -1.54
N ILE A 100 2.07 -7.08 -0.95
CA ILE A 100 2.82 -5.90 -1.42
C ILE A 100 3.95 -5.61 -0.45
N HIS A 101 5.18 -5.66 -0.95
CA HIS A 101 6.38 -5.19 -0.26
C HIS A 101 6.43 -3.67 -0.38
N ALA A 102 5.87 -3.00 0.62
CA ALA A 102 5.70 -1.56 0.64
C ALA A 102 7.07 -0.87 0.68
N LYS A 103 7.30 0.04 -0.28
CA LYS A 103 8.41 1.00 -0.31
C LYS A 103 7.98 2.36 0.24
N LYS A 104 6.70 2.73 0.07
CA LYS A 104 6.14 3.99 0.55
C LYS A 104 4.66 3.87 0.88
N VAL A 105 4.25 4.51 1.96
CA VAL A 105 2.85 4.64 2.36
C VAL A 105 2.52 6.12 2.60
N ALA A 106 1.34 6.54 2.15
CA ALA A 106 0.85 7.91 2.35
C ALA A 106 -0.63 7.91 2.76
N ASN A 107 -0.99 8.81 3.67
CA ASN A 107 -2.40 9.07 4.01
C ASN A 107 -3.09 9.77 2.83
N MET A 108 -4.25 9.25 2.42
CA MET A 108 -4.96 9.78 1.27
C MET A 108 -5.51 11.20 1.53
N LEU A 109 -5.94 11.51 2.76
CA LEU A 109 -6.47 12.84 3.10
C LEU A 109 -5.41 13.94 2.99
N GLU A 110 -4.20 13.67 3.50
CA GLU A 110 -3.05 14.60 3.40
C GLU A 110 -2.59 14.79 1.95
N THR A 111 -2.67 13.71 1.15
CA THR A 111 -2.30 13.74 -0.27
C THR A 111 -3.28 14.60 -1.10
N LEU A 112 -4.56 14.68 -0.70
CA LEU A 112 -5.54 15.52 -1.37
C LEU A 112 -5.39 17.00 -0.99
N ALA A 113 -5.17 17.29 0.30
CA ALA A 113 -4.96 18.65 0.79
C ALA A 113 -3.72 19.32 0.17
N SER A 114 -2.62 18.58 0.06
CA SER A 114 -1.38 19.07 -0.58
C SER A 114 -1.53 19.35 -2.07
N LYS A 115 -2.37 18.59 -2.79
CA LYS A 115 -2.67 18.84 -4.21
C LYS A 115 -3.54 20.09 -4.42
N GLN A 116 -4.53 20.31 -3.56
CA GLN A 116 -5.38 21.51 -3.64
C GLN A 116 -4.61 22.80 -3.35
N SER A 117 -3.68 22.78 -2.38
CA SER A 117 -2.80 23.91 -2.09
C SER A 117 -1.90 24.29 -3.28
N ARG A 118 -1.31 23.29 -3.97
CA ARG A 118 -0.51 23.54 -5.18
C ARG A 118 -1.34 24.08 -6.35
N ALA A 119 -2.53 23.50 -6.58
CA ALA A 119 -3.42 23.94 -7.65
C ALA A 119 -3.95 25.37 -7.44
N ASN A 120 -4.09 25.83 -6.19
CA ASN A 120 -4.49 27.21 -5.88
C ASN A 120 -3.30 28.19 -5.94
N GLY A 121 -2.08 27.75 -5.61
CA GLY A 121 -0.88 28.57 -5.74
C GLY A 121 -0.56 28.95 -7.19
N ASP A 122 -0.73 28.02 -8.14
CA ASP A 122 -0.47 28.27 -9.56
C ASP A 122 -1.48 29.25 -10.21
N ARG A 123 -2.65 29.44 -9.59
CA ARG A 123 -3.68 30.37 -10.08
C ARG A 123 -3.45 31.82 -9.66
N GLN A 124 -2.67 32.09 -8.62
CA GLN A 124 -2.41 33.46 -8.13
C GLN A 124 -1.20 34.14 -8.77
N VAL A 125 -0.47 33.44 -9.66
CA VAL A 125 0.72 34.00 -10.36
C VAL A 125 0.38 34.42 -11.81
N GLN A 126 -0.91 34.44 -12.16
CA GLN A 126 -1.40 34.86 -13.48
C GLN A 126 -2.44 35.99 -13.35
N GLU A 127 -2.09 37.09 -12.70
CA GLU A 127 -2.82 38.38 -12.81
C GLU A 127 -1.83 39.55 -12.84
#